data_AF-A0A529P885-F1
#
_entry.id   AF-A0A529P885-F1
#
_cell.length_a   1.000
_cell.length_b   1.000
_cell.length_c   1.000
_cell.angle_alpha   90.00
_cell.angle_beta   90.00
_cell.angle_gamma   90.00
#
_symmetry.space_group_name_H-M   'P 1'
#
loop_
_entity.id
_entity.type
_entity.pdbx_description
1 polymer ?
#
loop_
_entity_poly.entity_id
_entity_poly.type
_entity_poly.pdbx_seq_one_letter_code
_entity_poly.pdbx_strand_id
1 'polypeptide(L)' 'IWGGATYKFNEKTSFNTQLSYDEGKNFGAAANIAYDIVPGLTITAEVDYINVGEDTVSDWTNAQDDDAIGGMVRFQRSF' A
#
# COMPACT_ATOMS: atom_id res chain seq x y z
N ILE A 1 11.57 -8.49 6.92
CA ILE A 1 12.26 -7.28 6.39
C ILE A 1 11.29 -6.43 5.59
N TRP A 2 11.50 -5.11 5.54
CA TRP A 2 10.68 -4.21 4.72
C TRP A 2 11.56 -3.08 4.17
N GLY A 3 11.12 -2.48 3.08
CA GLY A 3 11.79 -1.34 2.44
C GLY A 3 10.84 -0.60 1.53
N GLY A 4 11.08 0.69 1.35
CA GLY A 4 10.25 1.51 0.49
C GLY A 4 10.99 2.74 -0.02
N ALA A 5 10.42 3.35 -1.04
CA ALA A 5 10.95 4.56 -1.65
C ALA A 5 9.81 5.51 -1.99
N THR A 6 10.10 6.81 -1.86
CA THR A 6 9.24 7.88 -2.30
C THR A 6 9.93 8.62 -3.44
N TYR A 7 9.22 8.82 -4.54
CA TYR A 7 9.64 9.65 -5.65
C TYR A 7 8.73 10.86 -5.78
N LYS A 8 9.30 12.06 -5.72
CA LYS A 8 8.57 13.31 -5.92
C LYS A 8 8.74 13.76 -7.37
N PHE A 9 7.68 13.64 -8.18
CA PHE A 9 7.71 14.08 -9.58
C PHE A 9 7.77 15.60 -9.69
N ASN A 10 6.99 16.29 -8.86
CA ASN A 10 6.91 17.74 -8.81
C ASN A 10 6.36 18.19 -7.45
N GLU A 11 6.13 19.49 -7.28
CA GLU A 11 5.61 20.05 -6.02
C GLU A 11 4.24 19.50 -5.61
N LYS A 12 3.43 19.04 -6.56
CA LYS A 12 2.05 18.56 -6.34
C LYS A 12 1.89 17.05 -6.40
N THR A 13 2.92 16.31 -6.84
CA THR A 13 2.77 14.88 -7.17
C THR A 13 3.92 14.08 -6.59
N SER A 14 3.57 13.10 -5.76
CA SER A 14 4.51 12.10 -5.25
C SER A 14 3.99 10.69 -5.47
N PHE A 15 4.92 9.78 -5.69
CA PHE A 15 4.68 8.34 -5.76
C PHE A 15 5.42 7.68 -4.60
N ASN A 16 4.77 6.73 -3.95
CA ASN A 16 5.34 5.94 -2.88
C ASN A 16 5.19 4.46 -3.23
N THR A 17 6.21 3.67 -2.94
CA THR A 17 6.13 2.23 -3.00
C THR A 17 6.82 1.61 -1.80
N GLN A 18 6.29 0.49 -1.33
CA GLN A 18 6.81 -0.26 -0.20
C GLN A 18 6.65 -1.75 -0.47
N LEU A 19 7.66 -2.52 -0.07
CA LEU A 19 7.66 -3.97 -0.10
C LEU A 19 8.01 -4.51 1.29
N SER A 20 7.42 -5.63 1.67
CA SER A 20 7.71 -6.33 2.92
C SER A 20 7.67 -7.84 2.72
N TYR A 21 8.53 -8.53 3.45
CA TYR A 21 8.59 -9.99 3.47
C TYR A 21 8.97 -10.49 4.87
N ASP A 22 8.39 -11.59 5.36
CA ASP A 22 8.69 -12.14 6.68
C ASP A 22 9.08 -13.63 6.67
N GLU A 23 9.40 -14.15 7.86
CA GLU A 23 9.83 -15.55 8.04
C GLU A 23 8.71 -16.56 7.76
N GLY A 24 7.44 -16.16 7.90
CA GLY A 24 6.26 -16.97 7.57
C GLY A 24 5.97 -17.01 6.06
N LYS A 25 6.91 -16.53 5.23
CA LYS A 25 6.78 -16.36 3.78
C LYS A 25 5.66 -15.41 3.36
N ASN A 26 5.19 -14.53 4.24
CA ASN A 26 4.22 -13.51 3.83
C ASN A 26 4.94 -12.43 3.04
N PHE A 27 4.36 -12.04 1.91
CA PHE A 27 4.82 -10.95 1.09
C PHE A 27 3.75 -9.86 1.00
N GLY A 28 4.17 -8.61 1.10
CA GLY A 28 3.30 -7.44 0.92
C GLY A 28 3.95 -6.44 -0.01
N ALA A 29 3.16 -5.86 -0.91
CA ALA A 29 3.55 -4.78 -1.79
C ALA A 29 2.49 -3.70 -1.80
N ALA A 30 2.89 -2.44 -1.61
CA ALA A 30 2.02 -1.28 -1.67
C ALA A 30 2.59 -0.25 -2.63
N ALA A 31 1.71 0.41 -3.39
CA ALA A 31 2.07 1.52 -4.25
C ALA A 31 0.97 2.57 -4.26
N ASN A 32 1.33 3.84 -4.08
CA ASN A 32 0.37 4.94 -4.16
C ASN A 32 0.91 6.17 -4.87
N ILE A 33 0.00 6.96 -5.42
CA ILE A 33 0.25 8.29 -5.97
C ILE A 33 -0.57 9.28 -5.15
N ALA A 34 0.08 10.29 -4.58
CA ALA A 34 -0.56 11.44 -3.97
C ALA A 34 -0.47 12.64 -4.92
N TYR A 35 -1.62 13.26 -5.17
CA TYR A 35 -1.75 14.42 -6.05
C TYR A 35 -2.50 15.56 -5.36
N ASP A 36 -1.83 16.70 -5.21
CA ASP A 36 -2.40 17.95 -4.70
C ASP A 36 -3.09 18.70 -5.84
N ILE A 37 -4.42 18.58 -5.90
CA ILE A 37 -5.24 19.25 -6.92
C ILE A 37 -5.16 20.77 -6.74
N VAL A 38 -5.38 21.21 -5.51
CA VAL A 38 -5.26 22.61 -5.05
C VAL A 38 -4.65 22.62 -3.66
N PRO A 39 -4.09 23.75 -3.19
CA PRO A 39 -3.61 23.86 -1.82
C PRO A 39 -4.67 23.39 -0.81
N GLY A 40 -4.27 22.45 0.04
CA GLY A 40 -5.13 21.84 1.06
C GLY A 40 -6.12 20.79 0.53
N LEU A 41 -6.06 20.34 -0.73
CA LEU A 41 -6.82 19.19 -1.23
C LEU A 41 -5.89 18.19 -1.92
N THR A 42 -5.74 17.01 -1.32
CA THR A 42 -4.93 15.91 -1.82
C THR A 42 -5.82 14.73 -2.17
N ILE A 43 -5.59 14.13 -3.33
CA ILE A 43 -6.17 12.84 -3.72
C ILE A 43 -5.05 11.81 -3.75
N THR A 44 -5.25 10.69 -3.07
CA THR A 44 -4.30 9.57 -3.06
C THR A 44 -4.97 8.33 -3.62
N ALA A 45 -4.38 7.73 -4.65
CA ALA A 45 -4.77 6.42 -5.13
C ALA A 45 -3.73 5.39 -4.71
N GLU A 46 -4.16 4.29 -4.11
CA GLU A 46 -3.32 3.23 -3.56
C GLU A 46 -3.79 1.85 -4.06
N VAL A 47 -2.81 0.99 -4.34
CA VAL A 47 -3.01 -0.43 -4.62
C VAL A 47 -2.06 -1.23 -3.75
N ASP A 48 -2.59 -2.31 -3.19
CA ASP A 48 -1.90 -3.22 -2.28
C ASP A 48 -2.04 -4.65 -2.79
N TYR A 49 -0.96 -5.42 -2.65
CA TYR A 49 -0.93 -6.85 -2.90
C TYR A 49 -0.36 -7.54 -1.67
N ILE A 50 -0.99 -8.63 -1.28
CA ILE A 50 -0.55 -9.47 -0.17
C ILE A 50 -0.56 -10.92 -0.66
N ASN A 51 0.53 -11.63 -0.44
CA ASN A 51 0.60 -13.08 -0.53
C ASN A 51 0.82 -13.61 0.88
N VAL A 52 -0.07 -14.50 1.32
CA VAL A 52 0.02 -15.14 2.63
C VAL A 52 0.75 -16.47 2.46
N GLY A 53 1.80 -16.67 3.27
CA GLY A 53 2.59 -17.89 3.23
C GLY A 53 1.95 -19.04 3.99
N GLU A 54 2.36 -20.27 3.65
CA GLU A 54 1.85 -21.55 4.20
C GLU A 54 1.96 -21.67 5.74
N ASP A 55 2.82 -20.87 6.38
CA ASP A 55 3.17 -20.97 7.80
C ASP A 55 2.47 -19.92 8.67
N THR A 56 1.26 -19.51 8.30
CA THR A 56 0.49 -18.53 9.06
C THR A 56 -0.49 -19.20 10.04
N VAL A 57 -0.09 -19.06 11.30
CA VAL A 57 -0.91 -18.90 12.52
C VAL A 57 -2.41 -18.75 12.23
N SER A 58 -3.24 -19.56 12.91
CA SER A 58 -4.72 -19.54 12.87
C SER A 58 -5.29 -18.14 12.60
N ASP A 59 -5.65 -17.91 11.35
CA ASP A 59 -6.12 -16.61 10.90
C ASP A 59 -7.59 -16.42 11.30
N TRP A 60 -7.90 -15.36 12.05
CA TRP A 60 -9.30 -14.96 12.30
C TRP A 60 -10.01 -14.62 10.98
N THR A 61 -9.27 -14.27 9.93
CA THR A 61 -9.81 -13.89 8.62
C THR A 61 -10.18 -15.08 7.73
N ASN A 62 -9.82 -16.31 8.13
CA ASN A 62 -10.13 -17.54 7.38
C ASN A 62 -9.56 -17.54 5.94
N ALA A 63 -8.51 -16.76 5.68
CA ALA A 63 -7.82 -16.75 4.38
C ALA A 63 -7.01 -18.05 4.23
N GLN A 64 -7.41 -18.91 3.30
CA GLN A 64 -6.67 -20.11 2.91
C GLN A 64 -5.88 -19.78 1.64
N ASP A 65 -4.54 -19.89 1.67
CA ASP A 65 -3.63 -19.96 0.50
C ASP A 65 -3.72 -18.88 -0.61
N ASP A 66 -4.36 -17.74 -0.37
CA ASP A 66 -4.78 -16.87 -1.48
C ASP A 66 -4.08 -15.51 -1.50
N ASP A 67 -3.46 -15.22 -2.64
CA ASP A 67 -3.07 -13.88 -3.06
C ASP A 67 -4.27 -12.93 -2.98
N ALA A 68 -4.09 -11.77 -2.35
CA ALA A 68 -5.09 -10.72 -2.26
C ALA A 68 -4.58 -9.44 -2.92
N ILE A 69 -5.45 -8.82 -3.73
CA ILE A 69 -5.25 -7.46 -4.24
C ILE A 69 -6.33 -6.54 -3.68
N GLY A 70 -5.89 -5.42 -3.12
CA GLY A 70 -6.73 -4.39 -2.55
C GLY A 70 -6.32 -3.02 -3.05
N GLY A 71 -7.13 -2.02 -2.74
CA GLY A 71 -6.77 -0.65 -3.04
C GLY A 71 -7.78 0.34 -2.49
N MET A 72 -7.38 1.60 -2.44
CA MET A 72 -8.23 2.67 -1.98
C MET A 72 -7.98 3.98 -2.74
N VAL A 73 -9.01 4.80 -2.80
CA VAL A 73 -8.89 6.21 -3.22
C VAL A 73 -9.26 7.08 -2.03
N ARG A 74 -8.32 7.91 -1.59
CA ARG A 74 -8.48 8.83 -0.46
C ARG A 74 -8.63 10.26 -0.95
N PHE A 75 -9.57 10.97 -0.37
CA PHE A 75 -9.72 12.41 -0.53
C PHE A 75 -9.43 13.06 0.82
N GLN A 76 -8.44 13.95 0.87
CA GLN A 76 -8.03 14.65 2.09
C GLN A 76 -8.10 16.16 1.87
N ARG A 77 -8.94 16.85 2.65
CA ARG A 77 -9.07 18.31 2.64
C ARG A 77 -8.65 18.88 3.99
N SER A 78 -7.78 19.89 3.98
CA SER A 78 -7.45 20.72 5.13
C SER A 78 -8.17 22.07 5.01
N PHE A 79 -8.68 22.57 6.14
CA PHE A 79 -9.42 23.84 6.25
C PHE A 79 -8.61 24.88 7.02
#